data_AF-A0A239GY01-F1
#
_entry.id   AF-A0A239GY01-F1
#
_cell.length_a   1.000
_cell.length_b   1.000
_cell.length_c   1.000
_cell.angle_alpha   90.00
_cell.angle_beta   90.00
_cell.angle_gamma   90.00
#
_symmetry.space_group_name_H-M   'P 1'
#
loop_
_entity.id
_entity.type
_entity.pdbx_description
1 polymer ?
#
loop_
_entity_poly.entity_id
_entity_poly.type
_entity_poly.pdbx_seq_one_letter_code
_entity_poly.pdbx_strand_id
1 'polypeptide(L)'
;MNQTQTPVYNPALSGNPSSSNRAYPNGNPADPLNPVGAKNTDSVVPLHRTGEVTHDYRCDGPAPGTIGFRWIFGSIVAAKNTDPRVQVMQYNEDTYLMRENICVHWEGPFTYLLFGNKGALLIDTGATSNAEWYPLRKTVDGIIARWAKARGKTNVPLTVVMTSGEDAAQNQGLSQFVGRTHTRLAPKSLAEVKAFYKLESAWPAGTGKIDLGDRVIEVIPTPGSHRDGVSFYDPYCDILFTGDLIYPGKIQIGNDKDFVRSIERLKAWRESHPVKWILGGHVEMQFLPGKAYPRFYAYKPYERLLEMKPELIDDVLASAKLVVGKQMVLVRPDFQLLNGVSPDQKTLEFPAGVANINGPRAF
;
A
#
# COMPACT_ATOMS: atom_id res chain seq x y z
N MET A 1 52.95 -22.10 40.88
CA MET A 1 52.11 -23.08 40.17
C MET A 1 50.81 -22.38 39.78
N ASN A 2 50.73 -21.81 38.58
CA ASN A 2 49.48 -21.26 38.06
C ASN A 2 48.96 -22.23 37.01
N GLN A 3 47.90 -22.98 37.35
CA GLN A 3 47.19 -23.82 36.39
C GLN A 3 46.38 -22.92 35.45
N THR A 4 46.80 -22.85 34.20
CA THR A 4 46.02 -22.31 33.10
C THR A 4 44.84 -23.24 32.82
N GLN A 5 43.63 -22.78 33.13
CA GLN A 5 42.39 -23.44 32.70
C GLN A 5 42.26 -23.31 31.18
N THR A 6 42.33 -24.43 30.49
CA THR A 6 42.00 -24.53 29.06
C THR A 6 40.49 -24.26 28.90
N PRO A 7 40.06 -23.39 27.97
CA PRO A 7 38.64 -23.15 27.75
C PRO A 7 37.94 -24.45 27.34
N VAL A 8 36.90 -24.82 28.07
CA VAL A 8 36.07 -25.99 27.77
C VAL A 8 35.29 -25.70 26.50
N TYR A 9 35.52 -26.50 25.46
CA TYR A 9 34.76 -26.46 24.22
C TYR A 9 33.28 -26.71 24.52
N ASN A 10 32.42 -25.72 24.24
CA ASN A 10 30.98 -25.85 24.36
C ASN A 10 30.37 -26.16 22.97
N PRO A 11 29.88 -27.40 22.73
CA PRO A 11 29.32 -27.78 21.45
C PRO A 11 28.07 -26.97 21.06
N ALA A 12 27.39 -26.33 22.02
CA ALA A 12 26.24 -25.45 21.75
C ALA A 12 26.64 -24.14 21.05
N LEU A 13 27.92 -23.76 21.09
CA LEU A 13 28.47 -22.60 20.37
C LEU A 13 29.09 -23.00 19.02
N SER A 14 29.30 -24.30 18.77
CA SER A 14 29.70 -24.79 17.45
C SER A 14 28.44 -25.06 16.64
N GLY A 15 28.09 -24.16 15.72
CA GLY A 15 26.89 -24.23 14.89
C GLY A 15 26.83 -25.40 13.89
N ASN A 16 26.98 -26.65 14.35
CA ASN A 16 26.80 -27.81 13.51
C ASN A 16 25.31 -28.00 13.20
N PRO A 17 24.92 -28.02 11.91
CA PRO A 17 23.52 -28.05 11.51
C PRO A 17 22.94 -29.46 11.73
N SER A 18 22.02 -29.55 12.69
CA SER A 18 21.08 -30.67 12.82
C SER A 18 20.07 -30.62 11.68
N SER A 19 19.95 -31.74 10.96
CA SER A 19 19.24 -31.91 9.68
C SER A 19 17.71 -31.99 9.80
N SER A 20 17.08 -31.11 10.56
CA SER A 20 15.62 -30.94 10.56
C SER A 20 15.15 -29.49 10.74
N ASN A 21 16.05 -28.52 10.83
CA ASN A 21 15.73 -27.16 11.28
C ASN A 21 16.22 -26.10 10.29
N ARG A 22 15.36 -25.11 10.02
CA ARG A 22 15.62 -23.87 9.26
C ARG A 22 17.09 -23.43 9.46
N ALA A 23 17.90 -23.50 8.41
CA ALA A 23 19.26 -22.98 8.46
C ALA A 23 19.18 -21.46 8.34
N TYR A 24 19.59 -20.75 9.38
CA TYR A 24 19.62 -19.30 9.39
C TYR A 24 21.07 -18.84 9.19
N PRO A 25 21.49 -18.53 7.96
CA PRO A 25 22.91 -18.28 7.65
C PRO A 25 23.48 -17.06 8.39
N ASN A 26 22.64 -16.21 8.98
CA ASN A 26 23.03 -14.99 9.69
C ASN A 26 22.70 -14.99 11.20
N GLY A 27 22.53 -16.17 11.82
CA GLY A 27 22.28 -16.34 13.26
C GLY A 27 20.87 -16.83 13.57
N ASN A 28 20.63 -17.32 14.79
CA ASN A 28 19.34 -17.88 15.19
C ASN A 28 18.29 -16.77 15.41
N PRO A 29 17.28 -16.57 14.54
CA PRO A 29 16.23 -15.59 14.77
C PRO A 29 15.41 -15.87 16.02
N ALA A 30 15.34 -17.14 16.45
CA ALA A 30 14.65 -17.50 17.68
C ALA A 30 15.37 -16.99 18.96
N ASP A 31 16.59 -16.44 18.84
CA ASP A 31 17.32 -15.84 19.95
C ASP A 31 16.52 -14.67 20.56
N PRO A 32 16.33 -14.62 21.90
CA PRO A 32 15.58 -13.56 22.57
C PRO A 32 16.19 -12.15 22.45
N LEU A 33 17.46 -12.04 22.05
CA LEU A 33 18.11 -10.74 21.81
C LEU A 33 17.73 -10.13 20.45
N ASN A 34 17.13 -10.90 19.55
CA ASN A 34 16.66 -10.38 18.28
C ASN A 34 15.37 -9.57 18.48
N PRO A 35 15.26 -8.36 17.90
CA PRO A 35 14.05 -7.57 18.00
C PRO A 35 12.86 -8.32 17.37
N VAL A 36 11.65 -8.05 17.87
CA VAL A 36 10.41 -8.55 17.28
C VAL A 36 10.38 -8.13 15.80
N GLY A 37 10.46 -9.11 14.88
CA GLY A 37 10.58 -8.89 13.43
C GLY A 37 11.90 -9.36 12.80
N ALA A 38 13.00 -9.47 13.55
CA ALA A 38 14.22 -10.14 13.06
C ALA A 38 14.01 -11.66 12.87
N LYS A 39 12.93 -12.19 13.48
CA LYS A 39 12.40 -13.54 13.22
C LYS A 39 11.79 -13.72 11.84
N ASN A 40 11.52 -12.62 11.14
CA ASN A 40 10.66 -12.58 9.95
C ASN A 40 11.43 -12.28 8.66
N THR A 41 12.76 -12.31 8.71
CA THR A 41 13.60 -11.89 7.59
C THR A 41 14.72 -12.89 7.33
N ASP A 42 14.57 -13.71 6.28
CA ASP A 42 15.72 -14.21 5.50
C ASP A 42 16.14 -13.16 4.43
N SER A 43 15.74 -11.91 4.66
CA SER A 43 15.93 -10.69 3.86
C SER A 43 17.34 -10.46 3.34
N VAL A 44 18.32 -11.07 3.99
CA VAL A 44 19.71 -10.67 3.85
C VAL A 44 20.22 -11.05 2.47
N VAL A 45 20.40 -10.04 1.61
CA VAL A 45 21.18 -10.20 0.39
C VAL A 45 22.59 -10.64 0.82
N PRO A 46 23.06 -11.85 0.47
CA PRO A 46 24.34 -12.34 0.94
C PRO A 46 25.47 -11.43 0.43
N LEU A 47 26.40 -11.10 1.33
CA LEU A 47 27.51 -10.18 1.06
C LEU A 47 28.39 -10.68 -0.10
N HIS A 48 28.50 -12.00 -0.25
CA HIS A 48 29.12 -12.69 -1.38
C HIS A 48 28.16 -13.72 -1.97
N ARG A 49 27.24 -13.28 -2.81
CA ARG A 49 26.35 -14.22 -3.52
C ARG A 49 27.12 -15.04 -4.55
N THR A 50 26.73 -16.30 -4.72
CA THR A 50 27.22 -17.20 -5.78
C THR A 50 26.21 -17.42 -6.89
N GLY A 51 24.99 -16.88 -6.76
CA GLY A 51 23.89 -17.02 -7.73
C GLY A 51 22.73 -16.06 -7.45
N GLU A 52 21.56 -16.39 -8.01
CA GLU A 52 20.32 -15.68 -7.68
C GLU A 52 19.99 -15.83 -6.19
N VAL A 53 19.52 -14.74 -5.60
CA VAL A 53 19.09 -14.68 -4.21
C VAL A 53 17.58 -14.88 -4.19
N THR A 54 17.15 -15.98 -3.56
CA THR A 54 15.75 -16.29 -3.28
C THR A 54 15.43 -15.87 -1.86
N HIS A 55 14.26 -15.26 -1.66
CA HIS A 55 13.77 -14.85 -0.34
C HIS A 55 12.65 -15.79 0.12
N ASP A 56 12.72 -16.29 1.35
CA ASP A 56 11.60 -16.94 2.03
C ASP A 56 10.62 -15.89 2.56
N TYR A 57 9.47 -15.73 1.90
CA TYR A 57 8.42 -14.78 2.29
C TYR A 57 7.52 -15.28 3.44
N ARG A 58 7.85 -16.41 4.08
CA ARG A 58 7.12 -16.91 5.27
C ARG A 58 7.60 -16.20 6.53
N CYS A 59 6.76 -15.34 7.10
CA CYS A 59 7.03 -14.59 8.32
C CYS A 59 6.08 -14.99 9.47
N ASP A 60 6.57 -14.87 10.72
CA ASP A 60 5.75 -14.98 11.94
C ASP A 60 5.26 -13.58 12.35
N GLY A 61 4.12 -13.18 11.78
CA GLY A 61 3.63 -11.81 11.79
C GLY A 61 4.24 -10.95 10.67
N PRO A 62 3.99 -9.63 10.66
CA PRO A 62 4.37 -8.79 9.54
C PRO A 62 5.87 -8.63 9.43
N ALA A 63 6.40 -8.67 8.21
CA ALA A 63 7.78 -8.31 7.93
C ALA A 63 8.08 -6.90 8.46
N PRO A 64 9.27 -6.69 9.04
CA PRO A 64 9.69 -5.38 9.49
C PRO A 64 9.76 -4.41 8.31
N GLY A 65 9.43 -3.16 8.61
CA GLY A 65 9.46 -2.08 7.65
C GLY A 65 9.00 -0.79 8.31
N THR A 66 9.47 0.34 7.78
CA THR A 66 9.22 1.65 8.39
C THR A 66 8.74 2.63 7.31
N ILE A 67 7.68 3.37 7.62
CA ILE A 67 7.33 4.59 6.91
C ILE A 67 8.00 5.73 7.67
N GLY A 68 9.31 5.87 7.47
CA GLY A 68 10.08 6.97 8.02
C GLY A 68 10.00 8.14 7.05
N PHE A 69 10.13 9.38 7.53
CA PHE A 69 10.06 10.63 6.74
C PHE A 69 8.66 11.19 6.46
N ARG A 70 8.64 12.50 6.19
CA ARG A 70 7.46 13.28 5.82
C ARG A 70 7.24 13.18 4.30
N TRP A 71 6.00 12.96 3.89
CA TRP A 71 5.61 13.01 2.48
C TRP A 71 5.72 14.44 1.92
N ILE A 72 6.13 14.59 0.66
CA ILE A 72 6.18 15.86 -0.06
C ILE A 72 4.78 16.48 -0.08
N PHE A 73 4.65 17.73 0.35
CA PHE A 73 3.34 18.35 0.58
C PHE A 73 3.03 19.47 -0.43
N GLY A 74 3.75 19.50 -1.54
CA GLY A 74 3.61 20.50 -2.59
C GLY A 74 4.05 21.89 -2.14
N SER A 75 3.50 22.94 -2.77
CA SER A 75 3.93 24.33 -2.56
C SER A 75 2.81 25.30 -2.90
N ILE A 76 2.81 26.44 -2.21
CA ILE A 76 1.83 27.53 -2.42
C ILE A 76 1.83 27.97 -3.90
N VAL A 77 3.03 28.04 -4.50
CA VAL A 77 3.21 28.30 -5.93
C VAL A 77 3.78 27.04 -6.57
N ALA A 78 2.92 26.23 -7.20
CA ALA A 78 3.30 24.97 -7.82
C ALA A 78 4.47 25.10 -8.81
N ALA A 79 4.53 26.20 -9.57
CA ALA A 79 5.63 26.48 -10.51
C ALA A 79 6.99 26.70 -9.84
N LYS A 80 7.03 26.96 -8.53
CA LYS A 80 8.26 27.12 -7.73
C LYS A 80 8.60 25.88 -6.91
N ASN A 81 7.81 24.81 -7.00
CA ASN A 81 8.08 23.58 -6.28
C ASN A 81 9.35 22.90 -6.80
N THR A 82 10.24 22.54 -5.89
CA THR A 82 11.51 21.85 -6.18
C THR A 82 11.54 20.41 -5.66
N ASP A 83 10.41 19.90 -5.16
CA ASP A 83 10.29 18.52 -4.72
C ASP A 83 10.46 17.56 -5.91
N PRO A 84 10.88 16.30 -5.68
CA PRO A 84 10.92 15.32 -6.75
C PRO A 84 9.52 15.12 -7.37
N ARG A 85 9.48 14.76 -8.65
CA ARG A 85 8.21 14.42 -9.35
C ARG A 85 7.55 13.16 -8.77
N VAL A 86 8.37 12.21 -8.31
CA VAL A 86 7.97 11.00 -7.60
C VAL A 86 8.81 10.91 -6.34
N GLN A 87 8.20 11.03 -5.16
CA GLN A 87 8.90 10.69 -3.93
C GLN A 87 8.83 9.18 -3.75
N VAL A 88 9.98 8.54 -3.50
CA VAL A 88 10.07 7.09 -3.30
C VAL A 88 10.44 6.82 -1.84
N MET A 89 9.69 5.96 -1.18
CA MET A 89 9.98 5.42 0.14
C MET A 89 10.17 3.90 0.03
N GLN A 90 11.29 3.42 0.56
CA GLN A 90 11.51 1.99 0.71
C GLN A 90 11.03 1.57 2.09
N TYR A 91 9.91 0.84 2.16
CA TYR A 91 9.37 0.33 3.43
C TYR A 91 10.25 -0.78 3.98
N ASN A 92 10.64 -1.70 3.11
CA ASN A 92 11.64 -2.74 3.33
C ASN A 92 12.31 -3.12 1.99
N GLU A 93 13.14 -4.15 1.97
CA GLU A 93 13.92 -4.60 0.80
C GLU A 93 13.06 -4.88 -0.45
N ASP A 94 11.82 -5.33 -0.27
CA ASP A 94 10.94 -5.85 -1.32
C ASP A 94 9.62 -5.06 -1.44
N THR A 95 9.49 -3.91 -0.75
CA THR A 95 8.26 -3.10 -0.72
C THR A 95 8.57 -1.62 -0.77
N TYR A 96 8.03 -0.93 -1.77
CA TYR A 96 8.23 0.49 -2.01
C TYR A 96 6.88 1.20 -2.10
N LEU A 97 6.79 2.36 -1.46
CA LEU A 97 5.66 3.28 -1.53
C LEU A 97 6.14 4.50 -2.31
N MET A 98 5.35 4.99 -3.24
CA MET A 98 5.71 6.12 -4.09
C MET A 98 4.58 7.13 -4.09
N ARG A 99 4.93 8.41 -4.05
CA ARG A 99 3.97 9.52 -4.05
C ARG A 99 4.17 10.39 -5.28
N GLU A 100 3.11 10.61 -6.03
CA GLU A 100 3.06 11.64 -7.06
C GLU A 100 3.08 13.04 -6.44
N ASN A 101 3.88 13.94 -7.00
CA ASN A 101 4.00 15.30 -6.49
C ASN A 101 2.66 16.06 -6.56
N ILE A 102 2.23 16.64 -5.43
CA ILE A 102 0.96 17.37 -5.31
C ILE A 102 0.89 18.58 -6.27
N CYS A 103 2.03 19.18 -6.60
CA CYS A 103 2.11 20.26 -7.59
C CYS A 103 1.98 19.79 -9.05
N VAL A 104 2.08 18.49 -9.30
CA VAL A 104 1.77 17.87 -10.60
C VAL A 104 0.30 17.50 -10.66
N HIS A 105 -0.21 16.80 -9.63
CA HIS A 105 -1.62 16.50 -9.47
C HIS A 105 -2.07 16.72 -8.03
N TRP A 106 -3.14 17.48 -7.82
CA TRP A 106 -3.58 17.95 -6.51
C TRP A 106 -3.99 16.84 -5.54
N GLU A 107 -4.34 15.64 -6.02
CA GLU A 107 -4.58 14.47 -5.16
C GLU A 107 -3.28 13.92 -4.57
N GLY A 108 -2.16 14.06 -5.30
CA GLY A 108 -0.86 13.50 -4.94
C GLY A 108 -0.91 11.99 -4.65
N PRO A 109 -1.45 11.17 -5.58
CA PRO A 109 -1.74 9.77 -5.35
C PRO A 109 -0.50 8.94 -5.01
N PHE A 110 -0.74 7.89 -4.23
CA PHE A 110 0.24 6.86 -3.91
C PHE A 110 0.17 5.72 -4.92
N THR A 111 1.34 5.12 -5.16
CA THR A 111 1.50 3.89 -5.93
C THR A 111 2.45 2.96 -5.18
N TYR A 112 2.25 1.65 -5.30
CA TYR A 112 2.94 0.67 -4.47
C TYR A 112 3.65 -0.37 -5.33
N LEU A 113 4.95 -0.56 -5.13
CA LEU A 113 5.76 -1.53 -5.87
C LEU A 113 6.24 -2.64 -4.94
N LEU A 114 5.78 -3.86 -5.21
CA LEU A 114 6.06 -5.07 -4.43
C LEU A 114 6.92 -6.03 -5.25
N PHE A 115 7.85 -6.72 -4.61
CA PHE A 115 8.69 -7.74 -5.22
C PHE A 115 8.43 -9.13 -4.63
N GLY A 116 8.52 -10.15 -5.48
CA GLY A 116 8.61 -11.57 -5.12
C GLY A 116 9.76 -12.26 -5.87
N ASN A 117 9.94 -13.57 -5.70
CA ASN A 117 11.07 -14.30 -6.31
C ASN A 117 11.00 -14.39 -7.86
N LYS A 118 9.82 -14.27 -8.45
CA LYS A 118 9.55 -14.45 -9.88
C LYS A 118 9.09 -13.18 -10.61
N GLY A 119 8.78 -12.10 -9.89
CA GLY A 119 8.31 -10.87 -10.52
C GLY A 119 8.00 -9.75 -9.53
N ALA A 120 7.54 -8.64 -10.08
CA ALA A 120 7.11 -7.46 -9.34
C ALA A 120 5.65 -7.12 -9.64
N LEU A 121 4.99 -6.46 -8.69
CA LEU A 121 3.64 -5.92 -8.80
C LEU A 121 3.67 -4.42 -8.56
N LEU A 122 3.16 -3.63 -9.50
CA LEU A 122 2.86 -2.22 -9.31
C LEU A 122 1.35 -2.06 -9.12
N ILE A 123 0.94 -1.59 -7.94
CA ILE A 123 -0.45 -1.26 -7.61
C ILE A 123 -0.63 0.24 -7.79
N ASP A 124 -1.61 0.58 -8.62
CA ASP A 124 -1.93 1.93 -9.09
C ASP A 124 -0.80 2.60 -9.87
N THR A 125 -1.18 3.63 -10.63
CA THR A 125 -0.28 4.32 -11.57
C THR A 125 -0.42 5.83 -11.56
N GLY A 126 -1.05 6.39 -10.52
CA GLY A 126 -1.20 7.83 -10.35
C GLY A 126 -2.15 8.48 -11.36
N ALA A 127 -2.24 9.81 -11.25
CA ALA A 127 -3.21 10.65 -11.94
C ALA A 127 -2.68 11.28 -13.23
N THR A 128 -1.36 11.19 -13.47
CA THR A 128 -0.72 11.85 -14.62
C THR A 128 -0.14 10.84 -15.60
N SER A 129 -0.60 10.89 -16.85
CA SER A 129 -0.09 10.05 -17.94
C SER A 129 1.24 10.54 -18.51
N ASN A 130 1.48 11.85 -18.49
CA ASN A 130 2.68 12.46 -19.08
C ASN A 130 3.94 12.16 -18.25
N ALA A 131 4.88 11.42 -18.86
CA ALA A 131 6.13 11.00 -18.24
C ALA A 131 7.12 12.15 -17.93
N GLU A 132 6.98 13.34 -18.51
CA GLU A 132 7.79 14.50 -18.15
C GLU A 132 7.39 15.09 -16.79
N TRP A 133 6.09 15.02 -16.48
CA TRP A 133 5.53 15.54 -15.22
C TRP A 133 5.49 14.48 -14.13
N TYR A 134 5.16 13.24 -14.49
CA TYR A 134 5.15 12.09 -13.58
C TYR A 134 5.91 10.90 -14.20
N PRO A 135 7.24 10.84 -14.09
CA PRO A 135 8.09 9.81 -14.71
C PRO A 135 8.01 8.46 -13.96
N LEU A 136 6.80 7.92 -13.78
CA LEU A 136 6.56 6.70 -12.99
C LEU A 136 7.30 5.50 -13.58
N ARG A 137 7.19 5.25 -14.89
CA ARG A 137 7.88 4.11 -15.50
C ARG A 137 9.39 4.18 -15.30
N LYS A 138 10.00 5.35 -15.56
CA LYS A 138 11.46 5.54 -15.37
C LYS A 138 11.87 5.26 -13.93
N THR A 139 11.04 5.68 -12.96
CA THR A 139 11.28 5.46 -11.53
C THR A 139 11.19 3.98 -11.19
N VAL A 140 10.12 3.30 -11.61
CA VAL A 140 9.90 1.86 -11.40
C VAL A 140 11.01 1.02 -12.04
N ASP A 141 11.37 1.31 -13.29
CA ASP A 141 12.47 0.60 -13.99
C ASP A 141 13.81 0.78 -13.26
N GLY A 142 14.08 1.97 -12.72
CA GLY A 142 15.26 2.22 -11.90
C GLY A 142 15.27 1.43 -10.59
N ILE A 143 14.13 1.29 -9.92
CA ILE A 143 14.01 0.48 -8.70
C ILE A 143 14.19 -1.00 -9.04
N ILE A 144 13.50 -1.51 -10.06
CA ILE A 144 13.60 -2.89 -10.54
C ILE A 144 15.04 -3.24 -10.90
N ALA A 145 15.75 -2.37 -11.63
CA ALA A 145 17.13 -2.62 -12.01
C ALA A 145 18.07 -2.73 -10.80
N ARG A 146 17.92 -1.85 -9.80
CA ARG A 146 18.71 -1.93 -8.55
C ARG A 146 18.38 -3.18 -7.74
N TRP A 147 17.10 -3.49 -7.60
CA TRP A 147 16.63 -4.67 -6.89
C TRP A 147 17.12 -5.95 -7.56
N ALA A 148 16.97 -6.07 -8.88
CA ALA A 148 17.45 -7.20 -9.67
C ALA A 148 18.97 -7.36 -9.53
N LYS A 149 19.71 -6.24 -9.63
CA LYS A 149 21.16 -6.24 -9.41
C LYS A 149 21.52 -6.70 -8.00
N ALA A 150 20.75 -6.37 -6.96
CA ALA A 150 20.99 -6.85 -5.59
C ALA A 150 20.66 -8.35 -5.42
N ARG A 151 19.62 -8.84 -6.10
CA ARG A 151 19.18 -10.24 -6.05
C ARG A 151 19.83 -11.17 -7.07
N GLY A 152 20.69 -10.66 -7.94
CA GLY A 152 21.42 -11.46 -8.94
C GLY A 152 20.55 -11.88 -10.11
N LYS A 153 19.40 -11.23 -10.28
CA LYS A 153 18.43 -11.51 -11.32
C LYS A 153 18.74 -10.70 -12.57
N THR A 154 18.60 -11.34 -13.72
CA THR A 154 18.80 -10.72 -15.04
C THR A 154 17.49 -10.19 -15.63
N ASN A 155 16.36 -10.71 -15.17
CA ASN A 155 15.02 -10.29 -15.61
C ASN A 155 14.03 -10.30 -14.43
N VAL A 156 13.13 -9.31 -14.40
CA VAL A 156 12.05 -9.21 -13.41
C VAL A 156 10.77 -8.81 -14.16
N PRO A 157 9.88 -9.77 -14.47
CA PRO A 157 8.56 -9.48 -15.01
C PRO A 157 7.78 -8.51 -14.11
N LEU A 158 6.97 -7.66 -14.71
CA LEU A 158 6.14 -6.69 -13.98
C LEU A 158 4.66 -6.94 -14.29
N THR A 159 3.83 -7.01 -13.25
CA THR A 159 2.39 -6.88 -13.40
C THR A 159 1.98 -5.50 -12.90
N VAL A 160 1.25 -4.73 -13.70
CA VAL A 160 0.71 -3.42 -13.32
C VAL A 160 -0.79 -3.55 -13.15
N VAL A 161 -1.28 -3.26 -11.95
CA VAL A 161 -2.69 -3.34 -11.57
C VAL A 161 -3.17 -2.00 -11.04
N MET A 162 -4.47 -1.88 -10.85
CA MET A 162 -5.12 -0.70 -10.28
C MET A 162 -6.24 -1.14 -9.35
N THR A 163 -6.50 -0.36 -8.30
CA THR A 163 -7.64 -0.56 -7.40
C THR A 163 -8.96 -0.24 -8.08
N SER A 164 -8.97 0.61 -9.11
CA SER A 164 -10.09 0.81 -10.03
C SER A 164 -9.63 1.32 -11.40
N GLY A 165 -10.23 0.79 -12.46
CA GLY A 165 -10.09 1.28 -13.84
C GLY A 165 -11.02 2.46 -14.16
N GLU A 166 -11.95 2.80 -13.27
CA GLU A 166 -12.82 3.98 -13.39
C GLU A 166 -12.17 5.25 -12.83
N ASP A 167 -11.20 5.08 -11.93
CA ASP A 167 -10.57 6.19 -11.24
C ASP A 167 -9.32 6.71 -11.96
N ALA A 168 -9.38 7.96 -12.40
CA ALA A 168 -8.23 8.61 -13.02
C ALA A 168 -7.04 8.72 -12.07
N ALA A 169 -7.26 8.88 -10.76
CA ALA A 169 -6.18 9.00 -9.77
C ALA A 169 -5.30 7.73 -9.68
N GLN A 170 -5.83 6.60 -10.13
CA GLN A 170 -5.22 5.28 -9.98
C GLN A 170 -4.68 4.72 -11.30
N ASN A 171 -5.09 5.24 -12.47
CA ASN A 171 -4.89 4.53 -13.75
C ASN A 171 -4.25 5.32 -14.90
N GLN A 172 -3.92 6.60 -14.74
CA GLN A 172 -3.48 7.43 -15.87
C GLN A 172 -2.04 7.11 -16.30
N GLY A 173 -1.16 6.84 -15.35
CA GLY A 173 0.22 6.44 -15.62
C GLY A 173 0.35 5.04 -16.26
N LEU A 174 -0.72 4.24 -16.31
CA LEU A 174 -0.72 2.91 -16.96
C LEU A 174 -0.20 2.97 -18.40
N SER A 175 -0.54 4.05 -19.11
CA SER A 175 -0.11 4.31 -20.49
C SER A 175 1.42 4.32 -20.66
N GLN A 176 2.18 4.71 -19.62
CA GLN A 176 3.64 4.71 -19.66
C GLN A 176 4.25 3.31 -19.78
N PHE A 177 3.51 2.28 -19.36
CA PHE A 177 3.98 0.88 -19.34
C PHE A 177 3.59 0.09 -20.60
N VAL A 178 2.85 0.69 -21.53
CA VAL A 178 2.55 0.08 -22.83
C VAL A 178 3.86 -0.19 -23.57
N GLY A 179 4.01 -1.43 -24.08
CA GLY A 179 5.21 -1.85 -24.80
C GLY A 179 6.44 -2.12 -23.91
N ARG A 180 6.34 -2.00 -22.59
CA ARG A 180 7.40 -2.45 -21.69
C ARG A 180 7.53 -3.97 -21.77
N THR A 181 8.74 -4.47 -22.00
CA THR A 181 9.01 -5.91 -22.10
C THR A 181 8.65 -6.67 -20.82
N HIS A 182 8.22 -7.92 -20.96
CA HIS A 182 7.81 -8.80 -19.85
C HIS A 182 6.83 -8.15 -18.86
N THR A 183 5.88 -7.36 -19.37
CA THR A 183 4.92 -6.61 -18.55
C THR A 183 3.49 -7.02 -18.88
N ARG A 184 2.71 -7.31 -17.84
CA ARG A 184 1.26 -7.55 -17.94
C ARG A 184 0.52 -6.35 -17.35
N LEU A 185 -0.43 -5.79 -18.10
CA LEU A 185 -1.24 -4.65 -17.66
C LEU A 185 -2.66 -5.15 -17.35
N ALA A 186 -3.20 -4.76 -16.20
CA ALA A 186 -4.60 -5.01 -15.89
C ALA A 186 -5.50 -4.20 -16.85
N PRO A 187 -6.58 -4.81 -17.35
CA PRO A 187 -7.57 -4.11 -18.17
C PRO A 187 -8.40 -3.15 -17.31
N LYS A 188 -9.12 -2.22 -17.96
CA LYS A 188 -9.98 -1.24 -17.26
C LYS A 188 -11.45 -1.65 -17.19
N SER A 189 -11.94 -2.47 -18.13
CA SER A 189 -13.36 -2.81 -18.12
C SER A 189 -13.67 -3.86 -17.05
N LEU A 190 -14.81 -3.73 -16.37
CA LEU A 190 -15.20 -4.65 -15.29
C LEU A 190 -15.22 -6.12 -15.73
N ALA A 191 -15.68 -6.42 -16.95
CA ALA A 191 -15.73 -7.79 -17.45
C ALA A 191 -14.31 -8.38 -17.59
N GLU A 192 -13.38 -7.60 -18.13
CA GLU A 192 -11.99 -8.03 -18.29
C GLU A 192 -11.24 -8.06 -16.95
N VAL A 193 -11.55 -7.15 -16.02
CA VAL A 193 -11.01 -7.15 -14.64
C VAL A 193 -11.39 -8.46 -13.93
N LYS A 194 -12.67 -8.87 -14.02
CA LYS A 194 -13.11 -10.16 -13.48
C LYS A 194 -12.33 -11.32 -14.10
N ALA A 195 -12.16 -11.34 -15.43
CA ALA A 195 -11.39 -12.38 -16.11
C ALA A 195 -9.90 -12.37 -15.75
N PHE A 196 -9.30 -11.18 -15.64
CA PHE A 196 -7.89 -11.01 -15.33
C PHE A 196 -7.53 -11.61 -13.96
N TYR A 197 -8.44 -11.50 -12.99
CA TYR A 197 -8.30 -12.05 -11.64
C TYR A 197 -9.00 -13.39 -11.41
N LYS A 198 -9.61 -13.99 -12.45
CA LYS A 198 -10.36 -15.25 -12.40
C LYS A 198 -11.55 -15.23 -11.43
N LEU A 199 -12.34 -14.17 -11.51
CA LEU A 199 -13.46 -13.84 -10.62
C LEU A 199 -14.82 -13.80 -11.32
N GLU A 200 -14.93 -14.25 -12.58
CA GLU A 200 -16.16 -14.15 -13.38
C GLU A 200 -17.37 -14.79 -12.70
N SER A 201 -17.18 -15.96 -12.08
CA SER A 201 -18.24 -16.72 -11.40
C SER A 201 -18.37 -16.43 -9.90
N ALA A 202 -17.44 -15.66 -9.33
CA ALA A 202 -17.34 -15.45 -7.89
C ALA A 202 -17.46 -13.96 -7.48
N TRP A 203 -17.48 -13.03 -8.42
CA TRP A 203 -17.55 -11.60 -8.11
C TRP A 203 -18.89 -11.20 -7.46
N PRO A 204 -18.91 -10.40 -6.37
CA PRO A 204 -17.75 -9.85 -5.64
C PRO A 204 -17.36 -10.68 -4.39
N ALA A 205 -17.93 -11.87 -4.19
CA ALA A 205 -17.78 -12.66 -2.97
C ALA A 205 -16.46 -13.45 -2.89
N GLY A 206 -15.89 -13.87 -4.02
CA GLY A 206 -14.63 -14.61 -4.10
C GLY A 206 -13.40 -13.70 -4.09
N THR A 207 -12.23 -14.31 -3.92
CA THR A 207 -10.92 -13.64 -3.99
C THR A 207 -10.07 -14.18 -5.14
N GLY A 208 -9.26 -13.30 -5.73
CA GLY A 208 -8.26 -13.63 -6.74
C GLY A 208 -6.86 -13.68 -6.13
N LYS A 209 -5.86 -14.08 -6.93
CA LYS A 209 -4.46 -14.17 -6.47
C LYS A 209 -3.48 -13.72 -7.57
N ILE A 210 -2.41 -13.06 -7.14
CA ILE A 210 -1.24 -12.74 -7.96
C ILE A 210 -0.01 -13.32 -7.27
N ASP A 211 0.57 -14.37 -7.84
CA ASP A 211 1.78 -15.01 -7.31
C ASP A 211 3.03 -14.33 -7.88
N LEU A 212 3.82 -13.71 -7.00
CA LEU A 212 5.08 -13.06 -7.36
C LEU A 212 6.29 -14.00 -7.18
N GLY A 213 6.07 -15.29 -6.98
CA GLY A 213 7.09 -16.26 -6.61
C GLY A 213 7.24 -16.32 -5.11
N ASP A 214 6.35 -17.08 -4.46
CA ASP A 214 6.29 -17.36 -3.01
C ASP A 214 5.74 -16.21 -2.15
N ARG A 215 5.60 -15.00 -2.71
CA ARG A 215 4.80 -13.89 -2.16
C ARG A 215 3.50 -13.78 -2.95
N VAL A 216 2.41 -14.29 -2.39
CA VAL A 216 1.10 -14.34 -3.07
C VAL A 216 0.23 -13.19 -2.58
N ILE A 217 -0.06 -12.24 -3.46
CA ILE A 217 -0.94 -11.11 -3.19
C ILE A 217 -2.38 -11.55 -3.43
N GLU A 218 -3.25 -11.36 -2.44
CA GLU A 218 -4.68 -11.62 -2.58
C GLU A 218 -5.38 -10.41 -3.19
N VAL A 219 -6.35 -10.67 -4.07
CA VAL A 219 -7.16 -9.66 -4.74
C VAL A 219 -8.59 -9.80 -4.21
N ILE A 220 -9.08 -8.77 -3.55
CA ILE A 220 -10.38 -8.77 -2.88
C ILE A 220 -11.28 -7.79 -3.62
N PRO A 221 -12.36 -8.24 -4.29
CA PRO A 221 -13.35 -7.32 -4.85
C PRO A 221 -13.93 -6.45 -3.75
N THR A 222 -13.97 -5.15 -3.99
CA THR A 222 -14.53 -4.16 -3.07
C THR A 222 -15.32 -3.10 -3.85
N PRO A 223 -16.36 -3.47 -4.62
CA PRO A 223 -17.21 -2.50 -5.27
C PRO A 223 -17.89 -1.59 -4.25
N GLY A 224 -18.05 -0.31 -4.56
CA GLY A 224 -18.64 0.65 -3.65
C GLY A 224 -18.37 2.08 -4.08
N SER A 225 -17.12 2.54 -3.92
CA SER A 225 -16.68 3.82 -4.49
C SER A 225 -16.75 3.77 -6.02
N HIS A 226 -16.18 2.70 -6.59
CA HIS A 226 -16.22 2.35 -8.02
C HIS A 226 -16.81 0.96 -8.20
N ARG A 227 -17.45 0.67 -9.34
CA ARG A 227 -18.12 -0.64 -9.54
C ARG A 227 -17.14 -1.79 -9.76
N ASP A 228 -15.93 -1.47 -10.17
CA ASP A 228 -14.82 -2.39 -10.43
C ASP A 228 -13.76 -2.40 -9.33
N GLY A 229 -14.05 -1.74 -8.21
CA GLY A 229 -13.13 -1.60 -7.09
C GLY A 229 -12.58 -2.94 -6.60
N VAL A 230 -11.26 -3.01 -6.42
CA VAL A 230 -10.55 -4.12 -5.80
C VAL A 230 -9.55 -3.59 -4.78
N SER A 231 -9.36 -4.34 -3.69
CA SER A 231 -8.27 -4.16 -2.73
C SER A 231 -7.24 -5.27 -2.90
N PHE A 232 -5.98 -4.98 -2.58
CA PHE A 232 -4.88 -5.96 -2.64
C PHE A 232 -4.33 -6.18 -1.25
N TYR A 233 -4.15 -7.43 -0.85
CA TYR A 233 -3.56 -7.78 0.43
C TYR A 233 -2.21 -8.47 0.25
N ASP A 234 -1.20 -7.93 0.92
CA ASP A 234 0.13 -8.51 1.00
C ASP A 234 0.35 -9.21 2.35
N PRO A 235 0.37 -10.56 2.38
CA PRO A 235 0.57 -11.32 3.62
C PRO A 235 2.02 -11.25 4.13
N TYR A 236 2.98 -10.78 3.34
CA TYR A 236 4.35 -10.63 3.80
C TYR A 236 4.49 -9.46 4.79
N CYS A 237 3.83 -8.34 4.51
CA CYS A 237 3.90 -7.14 5.35
C CYS A 237 2.63 -6.92 6.20
N ASP A 238 1.60 -7.76 6.06
CA ASP A 238 0.23 -7.56 6.54
C ASP A 238 -0.34 -6.19 6.12
N ILE A 239 -0.17 -5.82 4.85
CA ILE A 239 -0.62 -4.53 4.31
C ILE A 239 -1.81 -4.74 3.38
N LEU A 240 -2.88 -3.97 3.62
CA LEU A 240 -4.05 -3.91 2.76
C LEU A 240 -4.07 -2.61 1.95
N PHE A 241 -3.90 -2.70 0.64
CA PHE A 241 -3.98 -1.59 -0.30
C PHE A 241 -5.43 -1.45 -0.79
N THR A 242 -6.04 -0.30 -0.54
CA THR A 242 -7.50 -0.11 -0.73
C THR A 242 -7.86 1.00 -1.72
N GLY A 243 -6.88 1.73 -2.25
CA GLY A 243 -7.13 2.83 -3.18
C GLY A 243 -8.11 3.83 -2.58
N ASP A 244 -9.15 4.19 -3.35
CA ASP A 244 -10.18 5.14 -2.93
C ASP A 244 -11.37 4.50 -2.18
N LEU A 245 -11.26 3.23 -1.77
CA LEU A 245 -12.27 2.59 -0.91
C LEU A 245 -12.17 3.08 0.54
N ILE A 246 -10.96 3.04 1.11
CA ILE A 246 -10.66 3.49 2.47
C ILE A 246 -9.34 4.26 2.42
N TYR A 247 -9.39 5.55 2.70
CA TYR A 247 -8.19 6.38 2.74
C TYR A 247 -8.44 7.60 3.61
N PRO A 248 -7.41 8.30 4.09
CA PRO A 248 -7.58 9.50 4.88
C PRO A 248 -7.98 10.67 3.97
N GLY A 249 -9.23 10.67 3.49
CA GLY A 249 -9.78 11.73 2.64
C GLY A 249 -11.30 11.69 2.48
N LYS A 250 -11.78 12.31 1.40
CA LYS A 250 -13.20 12.43 1.07
C LYS A 250 -13.64 11.26 0.17
N ILE A 251 -14.03 10.16 0.81
CA ILE A 251 -14.45 8.94 0.13
C ILE A 251 -15.79 9.18 -0.59
N GLN A 252 -15.74 9.18 -1.92
CA GLN A 252 -16.91 9.27 -2.77
C GLN A 252 -17.55 7.89 -2.92
N ILE A 253 -18.81 7.75 -2.49
CA ILE A 253 -19.56 6.50 -2.59
C ILE A 253 -20.36 6.52 -3.90
N GLY A 254 -20.01 5.63 -4.84
CA GLY A 254 -20.74 5.42 -6.08
C GLY A 254 -22.02 4.59 -5.90
N ASN A 255 -21.97 3.58 -5.04
CA ASN A 255 -23.10 2.74 -4.65
C ASN A 255 -23.01 2.37 -3.16
N ASP A 256 -23.91 2.91 -2.34
CA ASP A 256 -23.89 2.74 -0.88
C ASP A 256 -24.13 1.30 -0.42
N LYS A 257 -25.02 0.56 -1.09
CA LYS A 257 -25.30 -0.84 -0.77
C LYS A 257 -24.11 -1.74 -1.07
N ASP A 258 -23.44 -1.54 -2.21
CA ASP A 258 -22.21 -2.26 -2.54
C ASP A 258 -21.08 -1.87 -1.60
N PHE A 259 -20.93 -0.57 -1.29
CA PHE A 259 -19.94 -0.07 -0.35
C PHE A 259 -20.09 -0.75 1.01
N VAL A 260 -21.28 -0.73 1.61
CA VAL A 260 -21.54 -1.42 2.89
C VAL A 260 -21.20 -2.91 2.80
N ARG A 261 -21.68 -3.62 1.77
CA ARG A 261 -21.38 -5.05 1.61
C ARG A 261 -19.89 -5.35 1.47
N SER A 262 -19.13 -4.46 0.81
CA SER A 262 -17.69 -4.59 0.65
C SER A 262 -16.94 -4.39 1.96
N ILE A 263 -17.32 -3.39 2.76
CA ILE A 263 -16.72 -3.18 4.08
C ILE A 263 -17.11 -4.30 5.05
N GLU A 264 -18.34 -4.84 5.00
CA GLU A 264 -18.73 -6.01 5.79
C GLU A 264 -17.89 -7.25 5.45
N ARG A 265 -17.73 -7.53 4.16
CA ARG A 265 -16.88 -8.64 3.70
C ARG A 265 -15.43 -8.44 4.11
N LEU A 266 -14.90 -7.22 4.02
CA LEU A 266 -13.53 -6.92 4.42
C LEU A 266 -13.34 -7.07 5.94
N LYS A 267 -14.32 -6.62 6.74
CA LYS A 267 -14.34 -6.81 8.20
C LYS A 267 -14.32 -8.30 8.57
N ALA A 268 -15.14 -9.12 7.92
CA ALA A 268 -15.15 -10.56 8.16
C ALA A 268 -13.85 -11.24 7.68
N TRP A 269 -13.34 -10.82 6.53
CA TRP A 269 -12.10 -11.36 5.95
C TRP A 269 -10.90 -11.13 6.88
N ARG A 270 -10.77 -9.95 7.51
CA ARG A 270 -9.66 -9.66 8.44
C ARG A 270 -9.69 -10.47 9.75
N GLU A 271 -10.78 -11.19 10.05
CA GLU A 271 -10.82 -12.05 11.25
C GLU A 271 -9.87 -13.25 11.14
N SER A 272 -9.51 -13.63 9.90
CA SER A 272 -8.57 -14.73 9.61
C SER A 272 -7.29 -14.28 8.90
N HIS A 273 -7.17 -12.98 8.60
CA HIS A 273 -6.02 -12.40 7.91
C HIS A 273 -5.52 -11.20 8.72
N PRO A 274 -4.33 -11.28 9.33
CA PRO A 274 -3.79 -10.15 10.10
C PRO A 274 -3.61 -8.93 9.20
N VAL A 275 -3.90 -7.74 9.71
CA VAL A 275 -3.67 -6.49 8.99
C VAL A 275 -2.93 -5.55 9.92
N LYS A 276 -1.71 -5.19 9.56
CA LYS A 276 -0.90 -4.18 10.24
C LYS A 276 -1.31 -2.77 9.79
N TRP A 277 -1.40 -2.56 8.48
CA TRP A 277 -1.71 -1.26 7.89
C TRP A 277 -2.73 -1.35 6.76
N ILE A 278 -3.60 -0.36 6.68
CA ILE A 278 -4.38 -0.04 5.49
C ILE A 278 -3.73 1.17 4.82
N LEU A 279 -3.43 1.05 3.53
CA LEU A 279 -2.86 2.11 2.71
C LEU A 279 -3.83 2.46 1.56
N GLY A 280 -4.18 3.73 1.45
CA GLY A 280 -5.17 4.24 0.49
C GLY A 280 -4.56 4.86 -0.77
N GLY A 281 -5.39 5.47 -1.61
CA GLY A 281 -4.97 6.11 -2.86
C GLY A 281 -4.29 7.46 -2.66
N HIS A 282 -4.68 8.24 -1.67
CA HIS A 282 -4.12 9.58 -1.39
C HIS A 282 -4.44 10.03 0.04
N VAL A 283 -3.92 11.21 0.43
CA VAL A 283 -4.28 11.89 1.69
C VAL A 283 -4.91 13.24 1.36
N GLU A 284 -6.14 13.43 1.83
CA GLU A 284 -6.85 14.71 1.75
C GLU A 284 -7.21 15.25 3.13
N MET A 285 -7.24 14.41 4.16
CA MET A 285 -7.45 14.86 5.52
C MET A 285 -6.24 15.61 6.04
N GLN A 286 -6.52 16.65 6.80
CA GLN A 286 -5.54 17.31 7.62
C GLN A 286 -5.24 16.45 8.86
N PHE A 287 -4.13 16.74 9.52
CA PHE A 287 -3.83 16.23 10.86
C PHE A 287 -4.93 16.58 11.87
N LEU A 288 -5.67 17.67 11.63
CA LEU A 288 -6.82 18.07 12.41
C LEU A 288 -8.02 17.15 12.14
N PRO A 289 -8.57 16.48 13.17
CA PRO A 289 -9.69 15.57 13.01
C PRO A 289 -10.88 16.19 12.26
N GLY A 290 -11.40 15.49 11.26
CA GLY A 290 -12.59 15.91 10.52
C GLY A 290 -12.39 17.03 9.50
N LYS A 291 -11.18 17.56 9.36
CA LYS A 291 -10.86 18.61 8.38
C LYS A 291 -10.20 18.01 7.15
N ALA A 292 -10.79 18.23 5.97
CA ALA A 292 -10.17 17.92 4.69
C ALA A 292 -9.58 19.18 4.06
N TYR A 293 -8.54 19.03 3.24
CA TYR A 293 -8.14 20.07 2.30
C TYR A 293 -9.22 20.25 1.23
N PRO A 294 -9.47 21.49 0.78
CA PRO A 294 -10.30 21.71 -0.40
C PRO A 294 -9.68 21.04 -1.63
N ARG A 295 -10.54 20.66 -2.57
CA ARG A 295 -10.13 20.14 -3.87
C ARG A 295 -9.21 21.15 -4.57
N PHE A 296 -8.28 20.63 -5.38
CA PHE A 296 -7.30 21.42 -6.14
C PHE A 296 -6.22 22.15 -5.33
N TYR A 297 -6.13 21.92 -4.02
CA TYR A 297 -5.03 22.48 -3.24
C TYR A 297 -3.72 21.77 -3.58
N ALA A 298 -2.76 22.55 -4.10
CA ALA A 298 -1.41 22.09 -4.43
C ALA A 298 -0.42 22.22 -3.26
N TYR A 299 -0.89 22.62 -2.07
CA TYR A 299 -0.09 22.79 -0.85
C TYR A 299 -0.84 22.22 0.35
N LYS A 300 -0.33 21.12 0.92
CA LYS A 300 -0.97 20.34 1.98
C LYS A 300 0.00 19.98 3.13
N PRO A 301 0.61 20.96 3.81
CA PRO A 301 1.71 20.72 4.75
C PRO A 301 1.31 19.91 6.00
N TYR A 302 0.04 19.92 6.37
CA TYR A 302 -0.50 19.27 7.57
C TYR A 302 -1.38 18.08 7.22
N GLU A 303 -0.99 17.27 6.24
CA GLU A 303 -1.69 16.02 5.94
C GLU A 303 -1.71 15.06 7.13
N ARG A 304 -2.74 14.22 7.16
CA ARG A 304 -2.79 13.07 8.06
C ARG A 304 -1.78 11.99 7.62
N LEU A 305 -1.54 11.02 8.49
CA LEU A 305 -0.71 9.86 8.14
C LEU A 305 -1.38 9.03 7.04
N LEU A 306 -0.57 8.45 6.15
CA LEU A 306 -1.04 7.53 5.12
C LEU A 306 -1.47 6.21 5.75
N GLU A 307 -0.67 5.71 6.69
CA GLU A 307 -0.90 4.45 7.36
C GLU A 307 -2.08 4.55 8.33
N MET A 308 -3.12 3.75 8.04
CA MET A 308 -4.28 3.62 8.90
C MET A 308 -4.27 2.26 9.57
N LYS A 309 -4.74 2.20 10.81
CA LYS A 309 -4.85 0.95 11.55
C LYS A 309 -6.09 0.16 11.13
N PRO A 310 -6.09 -1.19 11.27
CA PRO A 310 -7.20 -2.03 10.83
C PRO A 310 -8.54 -1.70 11.48
N GLU A 311 -8.56 -1.15 12.71
CA GLU A 311 -9.79 -0.78 13.43
C GLU A 311 -10.62 0.27 12.67
N LEU A 312 -10.01 1.01 11.74
CA LEU A 312 -10.72 1.98 10.90
C LEU A 312 -11.81 1.31 10.06
N ILE A 313 -11.67 0.03 9.69
CA ILE A 313 -12.72 -0.72 8.96
C ILE A 313 -14.04 -0.74 9.75
N ASP A 314 -13.96 -0.82 11.08
CA ASP A 314 -15.14 -0.82 11.95
C ASP A 314 -15.87 0.53 11.92
N ASP A 315 -15.11 1.64 12.00
CA ASP A 315 -15.67 2.99 11.93
C ASP A 315 -16.24 3.30 10.54
N VAL A 316 -15.53 2.91 9.48
CA VAL A 316 -16.03 3.04 8.10
C VAL A 316 -17.32 2.26 7.93
N LEU A 317 -17.42 1.03 8.45
CA LEU A 317 -18.65 0.24 8.36
C LEU A 317 -19.83 0.89 9.10
N ALA A 318 -19.60 1.31 10.34
CA ALA A 318 -20.62 1.98 11.15
C ALA A 318 -21.08 3.28 10.45
N SER A 319 -20.14 4.04 9.91
CA SER A 319 -20.40 5.29 9.19
C SER A 319 -21.12 5.06 7.87
N ALA A 320 -20.75 4.04 7.11
CA ALA A 320 -21.40 3.66 5.85
C ALA A 320 -22.88 3.32 6.06
N LYS A 321 -23.19 2.56 7.13
CA LYS A 321 -24.58 2.22 7.49
C LYS A 321 -25.44 3.46 7.78
N LEU A 322 -24.86 4.53 8.32
CA LEU A 322 -25.59 5.77 8.62
C LEU A 322 -25.97 6.56 7.37
N VAL A 323 -25.20 6.47 6.28
CA VAL A 323 -25.41 7.25 5.06
C VAL A 323 -26.28 6.54 4.01
N VAL A 324 -26.57 5.24 4.18
CA VAL A 324 -27.38 4.46 3.21
C VAL A 324 -28.71 5.16 2.91
N GLY A 325 -29.00 5.34 1.62
CA GLY A 325 -30.22 5.97 1.11
C GLY A 325 -30.28 7.49 1.33
N LYS A 326 -29.21 8.13 1.78
CA LYS A 326 -29.16 9.57 2.08
C LYS A 326 -28.14 10.28 1.19
N GLN A 327 -28.57 11.39 0.59
CA GLN A 327 -27.67 12.33 -0.07
C GLN A 327 -27.04 13.24 1.00
N MET A 328 -25.81 12.96 1.42
CA MET A 328 -25.18 13.71 2.49
C MET A 328 -23.65 13.59 2.52
N VAL A 329 -23.03 14.46 3.30
CA VAL A 329 -21.63 14.34 3.73
C VAL A 329 -21.61 13.97 5.20
N LEU A 330 -20.94 12.87 5.54
CA LEU A 330 -20.72 12.45 6.91
C LEU A 330 -19.25 12.66 7.28
N VAL A 331 -19.00 13.53 8.25
CA VAL A 331 -17.64 13.85 8.70
C VAL A 331 -17.21 12.91 9.83
N ARG A 332 -16.00 12.34 9.72
CA ARG A 332 -15.31 11.57 10.76
C ARG A 332 -13.90 12.10 10.98
N PRO A 333 -13.27 11.80 12.13
CA PRO A 333 -11.89 12.22 12.40
C PRO A 333 -10.91 11.95 11.24
N ASP A 334 -11.04 10.78 10.62
CA ASP A 334 -10.01 10.21 9.74
C ASP A 334 -10.42 10.22 8.27
N PHE A 335 -11.71 10.43 7.97
CA PHE A 335 -12.26 10.43 6.60
C PHE A 335 -13.57 11.22 6.56
N GLN A 336 -14.07 11.47 5.35
CA GLN A 336 -15.45 11.94 5.12
C GLN A 336 -16.12 11.00 4.12
N LEU A 337 -17.39 10.63 4.36
CA LEU A 337 -18.18 9.88 3.38
C LEU A 337 -19.09 10.84 2.61
N LEU A 338 -19.01 10.80 1.29
CA LEU A 338 -19.84 11.58 0.39
C LEU A 338 -20.75 10.60 -0.35
N ASN A 339 -22.01 10.49 0.09
CA ASN A 339 -22.99 9.59 -0.52
C ASN A 339 -23.99 10.39 -1.37
N GLY A 340 -24.08 10.09 -2.67
CA GLY A 340 -25.04 10.73 -3.57
C GLY A 340 -24.92 12.25 -3.71
N VAL A 341 -23.76 12.82 -3.39
CA VAL A 341 -23.49 14.27 -3.42
C VAL A 341 -22.22 14.58 -4.20
N SER A 342 -22.05 15.84 -4.60
CA SER A 342 -20.84 16.33 -5.28
C SER A 342 -19.57 16.19 -4.41
N PRO A 343 -18.38 15.93 -4.99
CA PRO A 343 -17.09 15.96 -4.29
C PRO A 343 -16.75 17.29 -3.58
N ASP A 344 -17.47 18.36 -3.93
CA ASP A 344 -17.32 19.70 -3.33
C ASP A 344 -18.46 20.04 -2.35
N GLN A 345 -19.38 19.10 -2.08
CA GLN A 345 -20.47 19.30 -1.12
C GLN A 345 -19.90 19.62 0.27
N LYS A 346 -20.45 20.65 0.91
CA LYS A 346 -20.10 21.05 2.27
C LYS A 346 -21.21 20.66 3.23
N THR A 347 -20.84 20.47 4.49
CA THR A 347 -21.78 20.28 5.60
C THR A 347 -21.33 21.12 6.80
N LEU A 348 -22.31 21.60 7.56
CA LEU A 348 -22.07 22.24 8.87
C LEU A 348 -22.11 21.21 10.01
N GLU A 349 -22.59 19.99 9.73
CA GLU A 349 -22.62 18.90 10.70
C GLU A 349 -21.20 18.41 10.99
N PHE A 350 -20.85 18.37 12.27
CA PHE A 350 -19.54 17.94 12.74
C PHE A 350 -19.69 16.79 13.74
N PRO A 351 -18.81 15.78 13.73
CA PRO A 351 -18.95 14.61 14.60
C PRO A 351 -18.95 15.00 16.08
N ALA A 352 -19.93 14.48 16.82
CA ALA A 352 -20.02 14.69 18.26
C ALA A 352 -18.76 14.15 18.97
N GLY A 353 -18.30 14.88 19.98
CA GLY A 353 -17.09 14.51 20.74
C GLY A 353 -15.76 14.80 20.04
N VAL A 354 -15.78 15.31 18.80
CA VAL A 354 -14.58 15.73 18.08
C VAL A 354 -14.44 17.24 18.16
N ALA A 355 -13.28 17.72 18.61
CA ALA A 355 -13.03 19.15 18.70
C ALA A 355 -13.03 19.80 17.30
N ASN A 356 -13.91 20.76 17.09
CA ASN A 356 -13.99 21.53 15.85
C ASN A 356 -12.93 22.65 15.87
N ILE A 357 -11.67 22.27 15.66
CA ILE A 357 -10.53 23.18 15.72
C ILE A 357 -10.39 23.94 14.40
N ASN A 358 -10.22 25.27 14.48
CA ASN A 358 -9.77 26.07 13.35
C ASN A 358 -8.28 25.82 13.14
N GLY A 359 -7.94 25.19 12.02
CA GLY A 359 -6.56 24.91 11.69
C GLY A 359 -5.74 26.14 11.36
N PRO A 360 -4.40 26.01 11.39
CA PRO A 360 -3.54 27.02 10.81
C PRO A 360 -3.98 27.23 9.36
N ARG A 361 -4.34 28.47 9.02
CA ARG A 361 -4.56 28.80 7.61
C ARG A 361 -3.22 28.57 6.93
N ALA A 362 -3.20 27.79 5.86
CA ALA A 362 -2.00 27.64 5.05
C ALA A 362 -1.65 28.92 4.26
N PHE A 363 -2.26 30.06 4.64
CA PHE A 363 -2.15 31.41 4.10
C PHE A 363 -2.67 32.44 5.11
#